data_AF-A0A7J5RCA8-F1
#
_entry.id   AF-A0A7J5RCA8-F1
#
_cell.length_a   1.000
_cell.length_b   1.000
_cell.length_c   1.000
_cell.angle_alpha   90.00
_cell.angle_beta   90.00
_cell.angle_gamma   90.00
#
_symmetry.space_group_name_H-M   'P 1'
#
loop_
_entity.id
_entity.type
_entity.pdbx_description
1 polymer ?
#
loop_
_entity_poly.entity_id
_entity_poly.type
_entity_poly.pdbx_seq_one_letter_code
_entity_poly.pdbx_strand_id
1 'polypeptide(L)'
;MMTIYFYGSNREIVAENVKKCYSMIKKYGFNAAMGKIKLVGSEDLTGEKLLKVSIVPKSNAKSLSIDNWMLNTEEVTDVNERATAKAPVDGQHRIIAMFILEAEGLLNFNEEEMTETVKKPKNMSLALFTASINNGRPWNYKDFGKSKLQTGNERIDYIEAQIQETGLKSDVIYSLYTLGQPEVKANVAKDLKMGINRLPKSLKLDATTQELGDKVLKAFKSSKISESTYDNGRLAKGFKLFYNEYKPEISQIQQLIALIDKNVWFDNQKPDGSAEAKQYYKNFEKWFQYMNESNNKSEETA
;
A
#
# COMPACT_ATOMS: atom_id res chain seq x y z
N MET A 1 -24.45 19.84 -6.12
CA MET A 1 -23.05 19.87 -5.69
C MET A 1 -23.01 20.26 -4.23
N MET A 2 -22.63 19.30 -3.38
CA MET A 2 -22.62 19.47 -1.92
C MET A 2 -21.75 20.65 -1.47
N THR A 3 -22.17 21.36 -0.42
CA THR A 3 -21.31 22.35 0.27
C THR A 3 -20.62 21.66 1.44
N ILE A 4 -19.31 21.82 1.55
CA ILE A 4 -18.50 21.19 2.60
C ILE A 4 -17.95 22.28 3.52
N TYR A 5 -18.03 22.03 4.82
CA TYR A 5 -17.42 22.86 5.86
C TYR A 5 -16.46 22.02 6.69
N PHE A 6 -15.33 22.62 7.08
CA PHE A 6 -14.43 22.12 8.12
C PHE A 6 -14.35 23.13 9.26
N TYR A 7 -13.94 22.70 10.44
CA TYR A 7 -13.57 23.54 11.58
C TYR A 7 -12.09 23.37 11.90
N GLY A 8 -11.53 24.29 12.70
CA GLY A 8 -10.09 24.38 12.97
C GLY A 8 -9.43 23.11 13.51
N SER A 9 -10.20 22.18 14.08
CA SER A 9 -9.70 20.91 14.61
C SER A 9 -9.91 19.70 13.67
N ASN A 10 -10.38 19.90 12.44
CA ASN A 10 -10.41 18.83 11.44
C ASN A 10 -8.97 18.35 11.12
N ARG A 11 -8.83 17.05 10.83
CA ARG A 11 -7.52 16.45 10.57
C ARG A 11 -7.03 16.85 9.18
N GLU A 12 -5.71 16.85 9.00
CA GLU A 12 -5.09 17.00 7.69
C GLU A 12 -5.69 16.02 6.66
N ILE A 13 -5.97 16.55 5.47
CA ILE A 13 -6.48 15.74 4.37
C ILE A 13 -5.33 14.99 3.72
N VAL A 14 -5.40 13.67 3.78
CA VAL A 14 -4.43 12.76 3.18
C VAL A 14 -5.04 12.30 1.87
N ALA A 15 -4.46 12.73 0.74
CA ALA A 15 -4.99 12.44 -0.59
C ALA A 15 -5.15 10.93 -0.86
N GLU A 16 -4.24 10.13 -0.28
CA GLU A 16 -4.32 8.68 -0.27
C GLU A 16 -5.66 8.17 0.25
N ASN A 17 -6.07 8.63 1.43
CA ASN A 17 -7.30 8.19 2.09
C ASN A 17 -8.55 8.60 1.30
N VAL A 18 -8.53 9.77 0.67
CA VAL A 18 -9.59 10.20 -0.26
C VAL A 18 -9.69 9.23 -1.43
N LYS A 19 -8.55 8.88 -2.05
CA LYS A 19 -8.49 7.91 -3.16
C LYS A 19 -9.04 6.54 -2.75
N LYS A 20 -8.76 6.08 -1.53
CA LYS A 20 -9.32 4.82 -1.02
C LYS A 20 -10.84 4.88 -0.91
N CYS A 21 -11.36 5.95 -0.31
CA CYS A 21 -12.81 6.15 -0.17
C CYS A 21 -13.47 6.24 -1.54
N TYR A 22 -12.89 7.01 -2.46
CA TYR A 22 -13.35 7.17 -3.84
C TYR A 22 -13.43 5.81 -4.55
N SER A 23 -12.36 5.00 -4.52
CA SER A 23 -12.33 3.70 -5.18
C SER A 23 -13.37 2.74 -4.64
N MET A 24 -13.57 2.71 -3.31
CA MET A 24 -14.57 1.85 -2.68
C MET A 24 -15.99 2.26 -3.03
N ILE A 25 -16.31 3.56 -2.94
CA ILE A 25 -17.65 4.09 -3.26
C ILE A 25 -17.93 3.92 -4.75
N LYS A 26 -16.95 4.17 -5.63
CA LYS A 26 -17.09 3.95 -7.07
C LYS A 26 -17.37 2.48 -7.42
N LYS A 27 -16.70 1.55 -6.73
CA LYS A 27 -16.81 0.12 -7.02
C LYS A 27 -18.10 -0.51 -6.47
N TYR A 28 -18.50 -0.13 -5.26
CA TYR A 28 -19.57 -0.82 -4.52
C TYR A 28 -20.78 0.08 -4.22
N GLY A 29 -20.77 1.34 -4.62
CA GLY A 29 -21.74 2.35 -4.19
C GLY A 29 -21.50 2.84 -2.77
N PHE A 30 -22.22 3.89 -2.37
CA PHE A 30 -22.30 4.28 -0.98
C PHE A 30 -23.13 3.23 -0.20
N ASN A 31 -22.67 2.84 0.98
CA ASN A 31 -23.37 1.89 1.85
C ASN A 31 -23.47 2.47 3.26
N ALA A 32 -24.69 2.80 3.69
CA ALA A 32 -24.95 3.36 5.01
C ALA A 32 -24.50 2.44 6.15
N ALA A 33 -24.50 1.12 5.96
CA ALA A 33 -24.01 0.15 6.94
C ALA A 33 -22.48 0.17 7.10
N MET A 34 -21.73 0.65 6.11
CA MET A 34 -20.30 0.92 6.23
C MET A 34 -20.02 2.22 7.00
N GLY A 35 -21.05 3.03 7.25
CA GLY A 35 -21.01 4.22 8.09
C GLY A 35 -21.34 5.49 7.33
N LYS A 36 -22.40 6.17 7.76
CA LYS A 36 -22.73 7.54 7.36
C LYS A 36 -21.61 8.52 7.74
N ILE A 37 -21.54 9.65 7.04
CA ILE A 37 -20.68 10.78 7.45
C ILE A 37 -21.32 11.41 8.68
N LYS A 38 -20.58 11.52 9.78
CA LYS A 38 -21.11 12.13 11.01
C LYS A 38 -20.80 13.60 11.03
N LEU A 39 -21.84 14.42 11.05
CA LEU A 39 -21.78 15.87 11.02
C LEU A 39 -22.19 16.44 12.38
N VAL A 40 -21.56 17.53 12.80
CA VAL A 40 -22.07 18.38 13.88
C VAL A 40 -22.67 19.65 13.30
N GLY A 41 -23.74 20.14 13.93
CA GLY A 41 -24.43 21.37 13.52
C GLY A 41 -23.89 22.62 14.19
N SER A 42 -24.51 23.76 13.86
CA SER A 42 -24.11 25.11 14.28
C SER A 42 -23.97 25.30 15.81
N GLU A 43 -24.82 24.65 16.62
CA GLU A 43 -24.72 24.66 18.09
C GLU A 43 -23.31 24.22 18.56
N ASP A 44 -22.81 23.11 18.02
CA ASP A 44 -21.53 22.53 18.39
C ASP A 44 -20.33 23.20 17.71
N LEU A 45 -20.57 23.99 16.67
CA LEU A 45 -19.57 24.78 15.92
C LEU A 45 -19.40 26.21 16.47
N THR A 46 -20.15 26.57 17.50
CA THR A 46 -20.08 27.92 18.09
C THR A 46 -18.71 28.13 18.74
N GLY A 47 -18.05 29.24 18.38
CA GLY A 47 -16.70 29.58 18.84
C GLY A 47 -15.56 28.91 18.07
N GLU A 48 -15.86 27.94 17.19
CA GLU A 48 -14.85 27.30 16.34
C GLU A 48 -14.61 28.12 15.06
N LYS A 49 -13.36 28.18 14.61
CA LYS A 49 -13.03 28.69 13.27
C LYS A 49 -13.64 27.76 12.23
N LEU A 50 -14.60 28.27 11.46
CA LEU A 50 -15.32 27.51 10.43
C LEU A 50 -14.75 27.89 9.06
N LEU A 51 -14.51 26.89 8.23
CA LEU A 51 -13.89 26.99 6.93
C LEU A 51 -14.82 26.37 5.89
N LYS A 52 -15.27 27.17 4.93
CA LYS A 52 -15.93 26.68 3.72
C LYS A 52 -14.89 26.06 2.81
N VAL A 53 -15.18 24.87 2.31
CA VAL A 53 -14.26 24.07 1.53
C VAL A 53 -14.67 24.09 0.06
N SER A 54 -13.73 24.47 -0.79
CA SER A 54 -13.86 24.40 -2.25
C SER A 54 -12.89 23.35 -2.79
N ILE A 55 -13.42 22.35 -3.49
CA ILE A 55 -12.63 21.31 -4.15
C ILE A 55 -12.56 21.63 -5.64
N VAL A 56 -11.35 21.91 -6.12
CA VAL A 56 -11.11 22.42 -7.47
C VAL A 56 -10.01 21.61 -8.18
N PRO A 57 -9.94 21.63 -9.52
CA PRO A 57 -8.82 21.05 -10.26
C PRO A 57 -7.48 21.64 -9.81
N LYS A 58 -6.44 20.79 -9.68
CA LYS A 58 -5.05 21.27 -9.44
C LYS A 58 -4.50 22.02 -10.64
N SER A 59 -4.85 21.56 -11.83
CA SER A 59 -4.49 22.18 -13.10
C SER A 59 -5.76 22.45 -13.89
N ASN A 60 -5.91 23.69 -14.35
CA ASN A 60 -7.02 24.13 -15.21
C ASN A 60 -7.04 23.42 -16.57
N ALA A 61 -5.94 22.76 -16.95
CA ALA A 61 -5.85 21.98 -18.19
C ALA A 61 -6.60 20.64 -18.14
N LYS A 62 -7.01 20.19 -16.96
CA LYS A 62 -7.71 18.90 -16.76
C LYS A 62 -8.96 19.13 -15.92
N SER A 63 -10.01 18.37 -16.19
CA SER A 63 -11.22 18.36 -15.35
C SER A 63 -10.92 17.88 -13.93
N LEU A 64 -11.81 18.24 -13.00
CA LEU A 64 -11.76 17.72 -11.63
C LEU A 64 -11.84 16.19 -11.67
N SER A 65 -10.91 15.53 -10.99
CA SER A 65 -10.92 14.08 -10.84
C SER A 65 -10.14 13.64 -9.61
N ILE A 66 -10.22 12.37 -9.25
CA ILE A 66 -9.51 11.83 -8.08
C ILE A 66 -7.98 12.01 -8.13
N ASP A 67 -7.41 12.14 -9.32
CA ASP A 67 -5.98 12.37 -9.54
C ASP A 67 -5.64 13.85 -9.85
N ASN A 68 -6.65 14.72 -10.02
CA ASN A 68 -6.50 16.15 -10.31
C ASN A 68 -7.44 17.01 -9.46
N TRP A 69 -7.16 17.10 -8.16
CA TRP A 69 -7.92 17.94 -7.24
C TRP A 69 -7.03 18.55 -6.15
N MET A 70 -7.42 19.73 -5.68
CA MET A 70 -6.89 20.39 -4.50
C MET A 70 -8.02 21.02 -3.69
N LEU A 71 -7.70 21.39 -2.45
CA LEU A 71 -8.64 21.94 -1.50
C LEU A 71 -8.27 23.39 -1.22
N ASN A 72 -9.24 24.29 -1.37
CA ASN A 72 -9.16 25.67 -0.94
C ASN A 72 -10.13 25.87 0.23
N THR A 73 -9.75 26.72 1.19
CA THR A 73 -10.59 27.06 2.33
C THR A 73 -10.78 28.55 2.44
N GLU A 74 -11.99 28.97 2.78
CA GLU A 74 -12.33 30.35 3.12
C GLU A 74 -12.99 30.36 4.50
N GLU A 75 -12.63 31.34 5.34
CA GLU A 75 -13.24 31.45 6.66
C GLU A 75 -14.68 31.96 6.57
N VAL A 76 -15.60 31.28 7.24
CA VAL A 76 -17.03 31.64 7.25
C VAL A 76 -17.30 32.60 8.40
N THR A 77 -17.52 33.86 8.07
CA THR A 77 -17.88 34.92 9.02
C THR A 77 -19.36 35.29 8.98
N ASP A 78 -20.08 34.97 7.88
CA ASP A 78 -21.51 35.26 7.75
C ASP A 78 -22.35 34.46 8.75
N VAL A 79 -23.18 35.15 9.52
CA VAL A 79 -23.96 34.55 10.62
C VAL A 79 -25.03 33.61 10.10
N ASN A 80 -25.64 33.90 8.95
CA ASN A 80 -26.71 33.08 8.39
C ASN A 80 -26.16 31.77 7.81
N GLU A 81 -25.01 31.83 7.12
CA GLU A 81 -24.29 30.65 6.66
C GLU A 81 -23.85 29.79 7.84
N ARG A 82 -23.28 30.40 8.89
CA ARG A 82 -22.90 29.68 10.11
C ARG A 82 -24.07 28.99 10.81
N ALA A 83 -25.26 29.60 10.81
CA ALA A 83 -26.43 29.05 11.49
C ALA A 83 -26.92 27.73 10.88
N THR A 84 -26.68 27.52 9.59
CA THR A 84 -27.09 26.32 8.83
C THR A 84 -25.95 25.34 8.56
N ALA A 85 -24.70 25.77 8.79
CA ALA A 85 -23.52 24.96 8.51
C ALA A 85 -23.46 23.67 9.33
N LYS A 86 -23.00 22.61 8.67
CA LYS A 86 -22.69 21.32 9.26
C LYS A 86 -21.28 20.90 8.84
N ALA A 87 -20.49 20.40 9.78
CA ALA A 87 -19.11 20.00 9.51
C ALA A 87 -18.85 18.55 9.98
N PRO A 88 -18.01 17.76 9.27
CA PRO A 88 -17.78 16.37 9.60
C PRO A 88 -16.86 16.23 10.81
N VAL A 89 -17.33 15.50 11.82
CA VAL A 89 -16.52 14.97 12.91
C VAL A 89 -15.98 13.57 12.59
N ASP A 90 -16.60 12.85 11.65
CA ASP A 90 -16.08 11.61 11.06
C ASP A 90 -16.44 11.58 9.57
N GLY A 91 -15.57 10.99 8.76
CA GLY A 91 -15.79 10.85 7.32
C GLY A 91 -15.29 12.00 6.45
N GLN A 92 -14.36 12.83 6.92
CA GLN A 92 -13.79 13.94 6.14
C GLN A 92 -13.20 13.53 4.78
N HIS A 93 -12.49 12.39 4.69
CA HIS A 93 -11.95 11.92 3.40
C HIS A 93 -13.05 11.32 2.52
N ARG A 94 -14.11 10.75 3.14
CA ARG A 94 -15.27 10.18 2.44
C ARG A 94 -16.10 11.29 1.79
N ILE A 95 -16.38 12.38 2.49
CA ILE A 95 -17.16 13.50 1.92
C ILE A 95 -16.43 14.16 0.74
N ILE A 96 -15.10 14.31 0.80
CA ILE A 96 -14.31 14.79 -0.35
C ILE A 96 -14.38 13.80 -1.52
N ALA A 97 -14.25 12.50 -1.26
CA ALA A 97 -14.35 11.49 -2.30
C ALA A 97 -15.73 11.49 -2.98
N MET A 98 -16.80 11.67 -2.20
CA MET A 98 -18.17 11.76 -2.69
C MET A 98 -18.39 13.05 -3.50
N PHE A 99 -17.80 14.18 -3.11
CA PHE A 99 -17.81 15.40 -3.91
C PHE A 99 -17.22 15.18 -5.29
N ILE A 100 -16.05 14.54 -5.36
CA ILE A 100 -15.38 14.27 -6.65
C ILE A 100 -16.24 13.31 -7.49
N LEU A 101 -16.83 12.27 -6.88
CA LEU A 101 -17.74 11.36 -7.59
C LEU A 101 -19.02 12.06 -8.10
N GLU A 102 -19.60 12.97 -7.31
CA GLU A 102 -20.76 13.78 -7.72
C GLU A 102 -20.38 14.68 -8.92
N ALA A 103 -19.22 15.33 -8.86
CA ALA A 103 -18.72 16.18 -9.94
C ALA A 103 -18.39 15.40 -11.23
N GLU A 104 -17.99 14.13 -11.11
CA GLU A 104 -17.78 13.21 -12.24
C GLU A 104 -19.07 12.55 -12.74
N GLY A 105 -20.23 12.82 -12.11
CA GLY A 105 -21.52 12.20 -12.48
C GLY A 105 -21.64 10.72 -12.09
N LEU A 106 -20.80 10.24 -11.16
CA LEU A 106 -20.75 8.84 -10.71
C LEU A 106 -21.50 8.59 -9.40
N LEU A 107 -22.00 9.65 -8.76
CA LEU A 107 -22.76 9.60 -7.52
C LEU A 107 -23.79 10.73 -7.51
N ASN A 108 -24.99 10.47 -7.00
CA ASN A 108 -25.93 11.52 -6.64
C ASN A 108 -25.93 11.65 -5.11
N PHE A 109 -25.48 12.78 -4.57
CA PHE A 109 -25.37 12.96 -3.12
C PHE A 109 -26.74 13.19 -2.49
N ASN A 110 -27.09 12.38 -1.50
CA ASN A 110 -28.28 12.54 -0.67
C ASN A 110 -27.84 12.71 0.80
N GLU A 111 -28.03 13.92 1.35
CA GLU A 111 -27.59 14.23 2.71
C GLU A 111 -28.26 13.34 3.77
N GLU A 112 -29.56 13.04 3.64
CA GLU A 112 -30.31 12.26 4.61
C GLU A 112 -29.86 10.79 4.66
N GLU A 113 -29.60 10.22 3.49
CA GLU A 113 -29.14 8.84 3.36
C GLU A 113 -27.66 8.69 3.74
N MET A 114 -26.84 9.69 3.41
CA MET A 114 -25.39 9.58 3.46
C MET A 114 -24.75 10.21 4.69
N THR A 115 -25.51 11.02 5.45
CA THR A 115 -25.02 11.72 6.63
C THR A 115 -25.90 11.47 7.86
N GLU A 116 -25.29 11.64 9.03
CA GLU A 116 -25.95 11.59 10.33
C GLU A 116 -25.53 12.83 11.11
N THR A 117 -26.49 13.63 11.57
CA THR A 117 -26.19 14.76 12.45
C THR A 117 -26.10 14.26 13.89
N VAL A 118 -24.94 14.43 14.52
CA VAL A 118 -24.65 14.02 15.89
C VAL A 118 -24.44 15.24 16.78
N LYS A 119 -24.65 15.07 18.10
CA LYS A 119 -24.37 16.09 19.10
C LYS A 119 -23.17 15.69 19.94
N LYS A 120 -22.27 16.65 20.21
CA LYS A 120 -21.15 16.41 21.15
C LYS A 120 -21.66 16.42 22.59
N PRO A 121 -21.05 15.68 23.52
CA PRO A 121 -21.35 15.80 24.94
C PRO A 121 -21.09 17.23 25.46
N LYS A 122 -21.97 17.76 26.33
CA LYS A 122 -21.87 19.15 26.83
C LYS A 122 -20.50 19.50 27.43
N ASN A 123 -19.93 18.58 28.20
CA ASN A 123 -18.64 18.78 28.91
C ASN A 123 -17.41 18.35 28.07
N MET A 124 -17.56 18.23 26.75
CA MET A 124 -16.50 17.81 25.84
C MET A 124 -16.22 18.88 24.79
N SER A 125 -14.94 19.16 24.54
CA SER A 125 -14.53 20.01 23.43
C SER A 125 -14.80 19.32 22.10
N LEU A 126 -15.04 20.08 21.03
CA LEU A 126 -15.28 19.51 19.72
C LEU A 126 -14.05 18.71 19.23
N ALA A 127 -12.84 19.19 19.50
CA ALA A 127 -11.59 18.48 19.20
C ALA A 127 -11.53 17.10 19.88
N LEU A 128 -11.84 17.02 21.18
CA LEU A 128 -11.82 15.75 21.92
C LEU A 128 -12.91 14.80 21.43
N PHE A 129 -14.10 15.31 21.12
CA PHE A 129 -15.18 14.53 20.53
C PHE A 129 -14.78 13.94 19.18
N THR A 130 -14.17 14.76 18.32
CA THR A 130 -13.62 14.36 17.01
C THR A 130 -12.55 13.28 17.16
N ALA A 131 -11.62 13.45 18.10
CA ALA A 131 -10.60 12.44 18.36
C ALA A 131 -11.21 11.11 18.84
N SER A 132 -12.20 11.19 19.73
CA SER A 132 -12.87 10.04 20.31
C SER A 132 -13.67 9.25 19.28
N ILE A 133 -14.40 9.91 18.39
CA ILE A 133 -15.20 9.22 17.36
C ILE A 133 -14.32 8.57 16.28
N ASN A 134 -13.11 9.09 16.08
CA ASN A 134 -12.12 8.55 15.14
C ASN A 134 -11.01 7.74 15.85
N ASN A 135 -11.30 7.14 17.01
CA ASN A 135 -10.30 6.39 17.79
C ASN A 135 -10.05 4.96 17.26
N GLY A 136 -10.88 4.48 16.33
CA GLY A 136 -10.71 3.17 15.70
C GLY A 136 -9.39 3.09 14.94
N ARG A 137 -8.60 2.04 15.21
CA ARG A 137 -7.36 1.79 14.47
C ARG A 137 -7.69 1.26 13.06
N PRO A 138 -7.15 1.87 11.99
CA PRO A 138 -7.27 1.31 10.65
C PRO A 138 -6.61 -0.06 10.54
N TRP A 139 -7.19 -0.95 9.73
CA TRP A 139 -6.56 -2.22 9.40
C TRP A 139 -5.21 -1.99 8.72
N ASN A 140 -4.19 -2.69 9.22
CA ASN A 140 -2.84 -2.69 8.69
C ASN A 140 -2.58 -3.96 7.87
N TYR A 141 -1.43 -4.05 7.18
CA TYR A 141 -1.12 -5.21 6.33
C TYR A 141 -1.19 -6.55 7.08
N LYS A 142 -0.77 -6.63 8.35
CA LYS A 142 -0.88 -7.87 9.13
C LYS A 142 -2.32 -8.31 9.31
N ASP A 143 -3.24 -7.36 9.47
CA ASP A 143 -4.68 -7.64 9.59
C ASP A 143 -5.22 -8.19 8.25
N PHE A 144 -4.85 -7.56 7.13
CA PHE A 144 -5.21 -8.02 5.78
C PHE A 144 -4.53 -9.34 5.38
N GLY A 145 -3.29 -9.58 5.80
CA GLY A 145 -2.54 -10.79 5.50
C GLY A 145 -3.13 -12.03 6.17
N LYS A 146 -3.70 -11.86 7.37
CA LYS A 146 -4.45 -12.91 8.08
C LYS A 146 -5.90 -13.06 7.62
N SER A 147 -6.38 -12.14 6.79
CA SER A 147 -7.74 -12.19 6.25
C SER A 147 -7.82 -13.13 5.04
N LYS A 148 -9.01 -13.65 4.75
CA LYS A 148 -9.30 -14.40 3.51
C LYS A 148 -9.59 -13.48 2.31
N LEU A 149 -9.27 -12.19 2.40
CA LEU A 149 -9.51 -11.24 1.32
C LEU A 149 -8.53 -11.49 0.17
N GLN A 150 -9.10 -11.65 -1.01
CA GLN A 150 -8.36 -11.74 -2.27
C GLN A 150 -8.09 -10.35 -2.84
N THR A 151 -6.98 -10.23 -3.55
CA THR A 151 -6.57 -9.02 -4.28
C THR A 151 -7.36 -8.84 -5.58
N GLY A 152 -7.99 -9.92 -6.07
CA GLY A 152 -8.63 -9.95 -7.38
C GLY A 152 -7.61 -10.11 -8.54
N ASN A 153 -6.35 -10.42 -8.21
CA ASN A 153 -5.32 -10.78 -9.16
C ASN A 153 -4.78 -12.17 -8.79
N GLU A 154 -5.06 -13.16 -9.63
CA GLU A 154 -4.72 -14.58 -9.36
C GLU A 154 -3.24 -14.81 -9.03
N ARG A 155 -2.32 -14.07 -9.66
CA ARG A 155 -0.87 -14.24 -9.46
C ARG A 155 -0.42 -13.60 -8.16
N ILE A 156 -0.97 -12.44 -7.80
CA ILE A 156 -0.71 -11.83 -6.49
C ILE A 156 -1.33 -12.68 -5.38
N ASP A 157 -2.53 -13.22 -5.59
CA ASP A 157 -3.20 -14.11 -4.63
C ASP A 157 -2.41 -15.40 -4.42
N TYR A 158 -1.81 -15.96 -5.48
CA TYR A 158 -0.89 -17.09 -5.37
C TYR A 158 0.36 -16.74 -4.53
N ILE A 159 0.99 -15.60 -4.79
CA ILE A 159 2.16 -15.13 -4.00
C ILE A 159 1.78 -14.94 -2.53
N GLU A 160 0.60 -14.36 -2.24
CA GLU A 160 0.10 -14.20 -0.87
C GLU A 160 -0.19 -15.55 -0.19
N ALA A 161 -0.66 -16.56 -0.92
CA ALA A 161 -0.80 -17.92 -0.41
C ALA A 161 0.56 -18.50 -0.03
N GLN A 162 1.59 -18.32 -0.86
CA GLN A 162 2.95 -18.75 -0.54
C GLN A 162 3.52 -18.06 0.70
N ILE A 163 3.19 -16.78 0.93
CA ILE A 163 3.54 -16.08 2.18
C ILE A 163 2.91 -16.78 3.39
N GLN A 164 1.62 -17.14 3.31
CA GLN A 164 0.95 -17.82 4.42
C GLN A 164 1.44 -19.26 4.64
N GLU A 165 1.64 -20.02 3.56
CA GLU A 165 2.07 -21.42 3.61
C GLU A 165 3.49 -21.58 4.13
N THR A 166 4.39 -20.67 3.75
CA THR A 166 5.80 -20.76 4.15
C THR A 166 6.10 -20.07 5.47
N GLY A 167 5.28 -19.11 5.90
CA GLY A 167 5.56 -18.28 7.08
C GLY A 167 6.72 -17.29 6.90
N LEU A 168 7.34 -17.25 5.71
CA LEU A 168 8.43 -16.34 5.40
C LEU A 168 7.91 -14.90 5.29
N LYS A 169 8.81 -13.93 5.47
CA LYS A 169 8.45 -12.52 5.35
C LYS A 169 7.97 -12.21 3.95
N SER A 170 6.94 -11.37 3.88
CA SER A 170 6.34 -10.97 2.60
C SER A 170 7.34 -10.36 1.63
N ASP A 171 8.31 -9.58 2.12
CA ASP A 171 9.32 -8.93 1.29
C ASP A 171 10.29 -9.93 0.62
N VAL A 172 10.56 -11.06 1.28
CA VAL A 172 11.31 -12.19 0.70
C VAL A 172 10.51 -12.79 -0.44
N ILE A 173 9.29 -13.25 -0.14
CA ILE A 173 8.45 -13.93 -1.13
C ILE A 173 8.15 -13.01 -2.32
N TYR A 174 7.76 -11.76 -2.10
CA TYR A 174 7.55 -10.80 -3.19
C TYR A 174 8.80 -10.62 -4.04
N SER A 175 10.00 -10.57 -3.46
CA SER A 175 11.24 -10.43 -4.23
C SER A 175 11.51 -11.65 -5.12
N LEU A 176 11.28 -12.87 -4.61
CA LEU A 176 11.51 -14.10 -5.37
C LEU A 176 10.50 -14.32 -6.50
N TYR A 177 9.23 -13.96 -6.30
CA TYR A 177 8.18 -14.11 -7.32
C TYR A 177 8.11 -12.96 -8.32
N THR A 178 8.94 -11.92 -8.17
CA THR A 178 8.99 -10.78 -9.09
C THR A 178 10.38 -10.57 -9.68
N LEU A 179 11.18 -11.64 -9.78
CA LEU A 179 12.47 -11.61 -10.48
C LEU A 179 12.28 -11.20 -11.95
N GLY A 180 13.12 -10.29 -12.44
CA GLY A 180 12.98 -9.68 -13.77
C GLY A 180 11.80 -8.71 -13.91
N GLN A 181 11.00 -8.52 -12.85
CA GLN A 181 9.79 -7.71 -12.85
C GLN A 181 9.89 -6.53 -11.86
N PRO A 182 9.07 -5.48 -12.01
CA PRO A 182 8.92 -4.43 -11.00
C PRO A 182 8.66 -4.97 -9.58
N GLU A 183 9.11 -4.24 -8.56
CA GLU A 183 8.93 -4.62 -7.16
C GLU A 183 7.45 -4.52 -6.75
N VAL A 184 6.92 -5.61 -6.18
CA VAL A 184 5.64 -5.64 -5.48
C VAL A 184 5.90 -5.60 -3.98
N LYS A 185 5.13 -4.78 -3.26
CA LYS A 185 5.24 -4.63 -1.80
C LYS A 185 3.93 -5.05 -1.14
N ALA A 186 4.01 -5.47 0.12
CA ALA A 186 2.85 -5.77 0.97
C ALA A 186 1.74 -4.69 0.94
N ASN A 187 2.11 -3.42 0.91
CA ASN A 187 1.14 -2.32 0.81
C ASN A 187 0.38 -2.29 -0.53
N VAL A 188 1.00 -2.76 -1.63
CA VAL A 188 0.33 -2.87 -2.93
C VAL A 188 -0.74 -3.95 -2.88
N ALA A 189 -0.44 -5.12 -2.32
CA ALA A 189 -1.44 -6.17 -2.14
C ALA A 189 -2.57 -5.76 -1.20
N LYS A 190 -2.25 -5.06 -0.10
CA LYS A 190 -3.26 -4.45 0.76
C LYS A 190 -4.19 -3.50 -0.01
N ASP A 191 -3.61 -2.61 -0.83
CA ASP A 191 -4.39 -1.65 -1.61
C ASP A 191 -5.25 -2.37 -2.67
N LEU A 192 -4.77 -3.47 -3.27
CA LEU A 192 -5.57 -4.32 -4.18
C LEU A 192 -6.75 -5.00 -3.48
N LYS A 193 -6.56 -5.54 -2.27
CA LYS A 193 -7.67 -6.09 -1.44
C LYS A 193 -8.74 -5.03 -1.15
N MET A 194 -8.36 -3.76 -1.18
CA MET A 194 -9.26 -2.60 -1.06
C MET A 194 -9.76 -2.06 -2.42
N GLY A 195 -9.56 -2.79 -3.51
CA GLY A 195 -10.01 -2.39 -4.85
C GLY A 195 -9.21 -1.25 -5.49
N ILE A 196 -8.04 -0.90 -4.95
CA ILE A 196 -7.18 0.16 -5.48
C ILE A 196 -6.06 -0.50 -6.29
N ASN A 197 -6.13 -0.36 -7.61
CA ASN A 197 -5.08 -0.89 -8.47
C ASN A 197 -3.83 0.00 -8.41
N ARG A 198 -2.78 -0.52 -7.75
CA ARG A 198 -1.45 0.09 -7.61
C ARG A 198 -0.33 -0.79 -8.14
N LEU A 199 -0.69 -1.77 -8.96
CA LEU A 199 0.31 -2.57 -9.62
C LEU A 199 1.17 -1.66 -10.51
N PRO A 200 2.51 -1.84 -10.50
CA PRO A 200 3.37 -1.15 -11.45
C PRO A 200 2.88 -1.43 -12.88
N LYS A 201 2.79 -0.39 -13.72
CA LYS A 201 2.22 -0.51 -15.08
C LYS A 201 2.95 -1.53 -15.96
N SER A 202 4.26 -1.70 -15.72
CA SER A 202 5.11 -2.65 -16.44
C SER A 202 5.18 -4.04 -15.79
N LEU A 203 4.47 -4.27 -14.68
CA LEU A 203 4.45 -5.57 -14.02
C LEU A 203 3.72 -6.58 -14.89
N LYS A 204 4.42 -7.63 -15.30
CA LYS A 204 3.86 -8.76 -16.03
C LYS A 204 4.12 -10.03 -15.26
N LEU A 205 3.11 -10.51 -14.53
CA LEU A 205 3.14 -11.80 -13.86
C LEU A 205 2.32 -12.79 -14.67
N ASP A 206 2.94 -13.93 -14.98
CA ASP A 206 2.40 -15.04 -15.74
C ASP A 206 2.88 -16.38 -15.15
N ALA A 207 2.49 -17.50 -15.78
CA ALA A 207 2.88 -18.83 -15.36
C ALA A 207 4.41 -19.02 -15.31
N THR A 208 5.16 -18.43 -16.24
CA THR A 208 6.62 -18.52 -16.29
C THR A 208 7.26 -17.81 -15.11
N THR A 209 6.79 -16.59 -14.78
CA THR A 209 7.29 -15.87 -13.59
C THR A 209 6.95 -16.58 -12.29
N GLN A 210 5.77 -17.23 -12.23
CA GLN A 210 5.37 -18.02 -11.08
C GLN A 210 6.26 -19.24 -10.91
N GLU A 211 6.49 -20.01 -11.98
CA GLU A 211 7.35 -21.19 -11.96
C GLU A 211 8.80 -20.85 -11.58
N LEU A 212 9.33 -19.74 -12.09
CA LEU A 212 10.63 -19.22 -11.67
C LEU A 212 10.65 -18.96 -10.15
N GLY A 213 9.64 -18.24 -9.64
CA GLY A 213 9.50 -17.97 -8.21
C GLY A 213 9.44 -19.25 -7.37
N ASP A 214 8.65 -20.24 -7.78
CA ASP A 214 8.52 -21.54 -7.11
C ASP A 214 9.85 -22.28 -7.05
N LYS A 215 10.58 -22.35 -8.18
CA LYS A 215 11.88 -23.04 -8.24
C LYS A 215 12.95 -22.36 -7.41
N VAL A 216 12.98 -21.02 -7.42
CA VAL A 216 13.93 -20.24 -6.62
C VAL A 216 13.62 -20.38 -5.12
N LEU A 217 12.35 -20.27 -4.73
CA LEU A 217 11.92 -20.47 -3.35
C LEU A 217 12.30 -21.87 -2.85
N LYS A 218 12.05 -22.91 -3.66
CA LYS A 218 12.45 -24.28 -3.36
C LYS A 218 13.97 -24.40 -3.18
N ALA A 219 14.77 -23.77 -4.04
CA ALA A 219 16.22 -23.78 -3.93
C ALA A 219 16.71 -23.15 -2.62
N PHE A 220 16.21 -21.98 -2.23
CA PHE A 220 16.55 -21.36 -0.95
C PHE A 220 16.17 -22.24 0.24
N LYS A 221 14.96 -22.80 0.27
CA LYS A 221 14.50 -23.69 1.36
C LYS A 221 15.30 -24.98 1.46
N SER A 222 15.85 -25.47 0.33
CA SER A 222 16.63 -26.71 0.27
C SER A 222 18.14 -26.46 0.47
N SER A 223 18.56 -25.20 0.52
CA SER A 223 19.97 -24.83 0.67
C SER A 223 20.48 -25.10 2.09
N LYS A 224 21.80 -25.05 2.26
CA LYS A 224 22.44 -25.11 3.58
C LYS A 224 22.40 -23.76 4.32
N ILE A 225 21.95 -22.70 3.65
CA ILE A 225 21.77 -21.37 4.25
C ILE A 225 20.68 -21.49 5.31
N SER A 226 20.96 -20.99 6.52
CA SER A 226 19.95 -21.01 7.58
C SER A 226 18.71 -20.17 7.20
N GLU A 227 17.53 -20.60 7.62
CA GLU A 227 16.28 -19.84 7.39
C GLU A 227 16.37 -18.41 7.89
N SER A 228 16.94 -18.19 9.08
CA SER A 228 17.15 -16.83 9.61
C SER A 228 17.99 -15.93 8.69
N THR A 229 18.84 -16.52 7.85
CA THR A 229 19.68 -15.81 6.88
C THR A 229 18.91 -15.50 5.61
N TYR A 230 18.22 -16.48 5.01
CA TYR A 230 17.50 -16.26 3.74
C TYR A 230 16.12 -15.61 3.93
N ASP A 231 15.49 -15.72 5.10
CA ASP A 231 14.26 -15.01 5.48
C ASP A 231 14.56 -13.54 5.85
N ASN A 232 15.24 -12.84 4.94
CA ASN A 232 15.67 -11.48 5.09
C ASN A 232 15.39 -10.70 3.81
N GLY A 233 14.47 -9.73 3.88
CA GLY A 233 14.11 -8.90 2.73
C GLY A 233 15.28 -8.17 2.09
N ARG A 234 16.34 -7.82 2.84
CA ARG A 234 17.55 -7.21 2.26
C ARG A 234 18.34 -8.21 1.40
N LEU A 235 18.46 -9.46 1.85
CA LEU A 235 19.09 -10.52 1.07
C LEU A 235 18.27 -10.81 -0.18
N ALA A 236 16.96 -11.02 -0.03
CA ALA A 236 16.08 -11.32 -1.15
C ALA A 236 16.05 -10.18 -2.19
N LYS A 237 16.07 -8.92 -1.73
CA LYS A 237 16.21 -7.77 -2.61
C LYS A 237 17.57 -7.71 -3.30
N GLY A 238 18.66 -8.03 -2.60
CA GLY A 238 19.99 -8.16 -3.19
C GLY A 238 20.07 -9.25 -4.24
N PHE A 239 19.46 -10.41 -3.98
CA PHE A 239 19.32 -11.51 -4.93
C PHE A 239 18.53 -11.09 -6.17
N LYS A 240 17.41 -10.38 -5.98
CA LYS A 240 16.62 -9.84 -7.10
C LYS A 240 17.41 -8.84 -7.95
N LEU A 241 18.19 -7.96 -7.34
CA LEU A 241 19.08 -7.05 -8.08
C LEU A 241 20.10 -7.84 -8.91
N PHE A 242 20.69 -8.90 -8.33
CA PHE A 242 21.64 -9.77 -9.01
C PHE A 242 20.99 -10.46 -10.21
N TYR A 243 19.82 -11.07 -10.02
CA TYR A 243 19.09 -11.72 -11.11
C TYR A 243 18.74 -10.73 -12.22
N ASN A 244 18.32 -9.51 -11.89
CA ASN A 244 17.93 -8.52 -12.90
C ASN A 244 19.09 -8.08 -13.79
N GLU A 245 20.31 -8.06 -13.25
CA GLU A 245 21.54 -7.73 -13.98
C GLU A 245 22.02 -8.90 -14.84
N TYR A 246 22.21 -10.07 -14.22
CA TYR A 246 22.87 -11.22 -14.84
C TYR A 246 21.93 -12.17 -15.58
N LYS A 247 20.65 -12.19 -15.20
CA LYS A 247 19.59 -13.08 -15.73
C LYS A 247 20.05 -14.54 -15.91
N PRO A 248 20.65 -15.16 -14.87
CA PRO A 248 21.11 -16.54 -14.97
C PRO A 248 19.94 -17.49 -15.21
N GLU A 249 20.21 -18.58 -15.94
CA GLU A 249 19.25 -19.66 -16.13
C GLU A 249 18.95 -20.36 -14.79
N ILE A 250 17.80 -21.02 -14.71
CA ILE A 250 17.36 -21.64 -13.45
C ILE A 250 18.35 -22.67 -12.90
N SER A 251 19.02 -23.42 -13.77
CA SER A 251 20.07 -24.39 -13.39
C SER A 251 21.25 -23.70 -12.71
N GLN A 252 21.69 -22.55 -13.24
CA GLN A 252 22.75 -21.74 -12.66
C GLN A 252 22.33 -21.15 -11.31
N ILE A 253 21.07 -20.72 -11.16
CA ILE A 253 20.55 -20.25 -9.86
C ILE A 253 20.58 -21.37 -8.82
N GLN A 254 20.15 -22.58 -9.19
CA GLN A 254 20.14 -23.73 -8.30
C GLN A 254 21.56 -24.12 -7.88
N GLN A 255 22.51 -24.15 -8.83
CA GLN A 255 23.93 -24.38 -8.55
C GLN A 255 24.50 -23.30 -7.62
N LEU A 256 24.25 -22.03 -7.93
CA LEU A 256 24.70 -20.89 -7.12
C LEU A 256 24.21 -21.00 -5.68
N ILE A 257 22.92 -21.25 -5.48
CA ILE A 257 22.33 -21.37 -4.13
C ILE A 257 22.87 -22.62 -3.40
N ALA A 258 23.10 -23.73 -4.10
CA ALA A 258 23.63 -24.95 -3.51
C ALA A 258 25.10 -24.84 -3.11
N LEU A 259 25.87 -24.01 -3.83
CA LEU A 259 27.28 -23.74 -3.55
C LEU A 259 27.46 -22.95 -2.24
N ILE A 260 26.50 -22.08 -1.91
CA ILE A 260 26.51 -21.31 -0.68
C ILE A 260 26.22 -22.26 0.50
N ASP A 261 27.19 -22.36 1.41
CA ASP A 261 27.05 -23.14 2.64
C ASP A 261 26.24 -22.38 3.70
N LYS A 262 26.50 -22.58 5.00
CA LYS A 262 25.74 -21.92 6.07
C LYS A 262 25.94 -20.40 6.10
N ASN A 263 27.11 -19.93 5.67
CA ASN A 263 27.41 -18.51 5.57
C ASN A 263 27.16 -18.01 4.16
N VAL A 264 26.23 -17.05 4.03
CA VAL A 264 25.93 -16.43 2.74
C VAL A 264 27.11 -15.60 2.22
N TRP A 265 27.97 -15.07 3.10
CA TRP A 265 29.06 -14.18 2.69
C TRP A 265 30.24 -14.95 2.10
N PHE A 266 30.58 -14.60 0.86
CA PHE A 266 31.74 -15.13 0.14
C PHE A 266 33.02 -14.89 0.97
N ASP A 267 33.83 -15.94 1.12
CA ASP A 267 35.05 -15.95 1.95
C ASP A 267 34.86 -15.42 3.38
N ASN A 268 33.65 -15.55 3.94
CA ASN A 268 33.26 -15.00 5.23
C ASN A 268 33.41 -13.46 5.35
N GLN A 269 33.47 -12.74 4.23
CA GLN A 269 33.65 -11.28 4.19
C GLN A 269 32.32 -10.54 4.36
N LYS A 270 31.74 -10.62 5.56
CA LYS A 270 30.56 -9.84 5.91
C LYS A 270 30.91 -8.35 5.98
N PRO A 271 30.10 -7.44 5.39
CA PRO A 271 30.33 -6.00 5.52
C PRO A 271 30.16 -5.52 6.96
N ASP A 272 30.89 -4.47 7.32
CA ASP A 272 30.70 -3.77 8.60
C ASP A 272 29.30 -3.14 8.68
N GLY A 273 28.65 -3.30 9.83
CA GLY A 273 27.31 -2.76 10.10
C GLY A 273 26.16 -3.58 9.51
N SER A 274 25.05 -2.90 9.20
CA SER A 274 23.85 -3.53 8.61
C SER A 274 24.12 -3.93 7.16
N ALA A 275 23.87 -5.20 6.84
CA ALA A 275 24.01 -5.71 5.49
C ALA A 275 22.88 -5.20 4.58
N GLU A 276 23.16 -4.18 3.77
CA GLU A 276 22.20 -3.60 2.83
C GLU A 276 22.06 -4.43 1.55
N ALA A 277 20.93 -4.29 0.85
CA ALA A 277 20.62 -5.09 -0.35
C ALA A 277 21.72 -5.02 -1.43
N LYS A 278 22.39 -3.86 -1.57
CA LYS A 278 23.50 -3.68 -2.52
C LYS A 278 24.73 -4.50 -2.16
N GLN A 279 24.97 -4.76 -0.87
CA GLN A 279 26.09 -5.60 -0.43
C GLN A 279 25.77 -7.07 -0.69
N TYR A 280 24.53 -7.51 -0.42
CA TYR A 280 24.08 -8.85 -0.82
C TYR A 280 24.16 -9.07 -2.33
N TYR A 281 23.75 -8.09 -3.14
CA TYR A 281 23.92 -8.12 -4.60
C TYR A 281 25.38 -8.40 -4.99
N LYS A 282 26.33 -7.61 -4.50
CA LYS A 282 27.78 -7.80 -4.77
C LYS A 282 28.27 -9.16 -4.29
N ASN A 283 27.71 -9.67 -3.22
CA ASN A 283 28.06 -10.97 -2.69
C ASN A 283 27.57 -12.12 -3.58
N PHE A 284 26.34 -12.05 -4.11
CA PHE A 284 25.86 -13.01 -5.10
C PHE A 284 26.67 -12.94 -6.40
N GLU A 285 27.07 -11.75 -6.82
CA GLU A 285 27.97 -11.54 -7.97
C GLU A 285 29.31 -12.26 -7.78
N LYS A 286 29.95 -12.16 -6.60
CA LYS A 286 31.19 -12.91 -6.28
C LYS A 286 30.99 -14.42 -6.34
N TRP A 287 29.93 -14.93 -5.70
CA TRP A 287 29.62 -16.37 -5.75
C TRP A 287 29.37 -16.86 -7.18
N PHE A 288 28.70 -16.05 -7.99
CA PHE A 288 28.41 -16.38 -9.39
C PHE A 288 29.67 -16.39 -10.26
N GLN A 289 30.59 -15.44 -10.07
CA GLN A 289 31.90 -15.43 -10.73
C GLN A 289 32.71 -16.68 -10.38
N TYR A 290 32.83 -17.00 -9.09
CA TYR A 290 33.55 -18.18 -8.62
C TYR A 290 32.95 -19.49 -9.15
N MET A 291 31.62 -19.59 -9.21
CA MET A 291 30.92 -20.74 -9.79
C MET A 291 31.29 -20.93 -11.27
N ASN A 292 31.24 -19.85 -12.06
CA ASN A 292 31.55 -19.90 -13.49
C ASN A 292 33.04 -20.23 -13.75
N GLU A 293 33.96 -19.67 -12.96
CA GLU A 293 35.39 -19.99 -13.05
C GLU A 293 35.67 -21.47 -12.72
N SER A 294 34.97 -22.02 -11.72
CA SER A 294 35.13 -23.41 -11.31
C SER A 294 34.60 -24.38 -12.38
N ASN A 295 33.47 -24.06 -13.01
CA ASN A 295 32.89 -24.86 -14.08
C ASN A 295 33.79 -24.88 -15.33
N ASN A 296 34.38 -23.74 -15.71
CA ASN A 296 35.29 -23.67 -16.87
C ASN A 296 36.55 -24.51 -16.66
N LYS A 297 37.11 -24.54 -15.44
CA LYS A 297 38.27 -25.38 -15.11
C LYS A 297 37.97 -26.87 -15.19
N SER A 298 36.76 -27.30 -14.85
CA SER A 298 36.38 -28.71 -14.98
C SER A 298 36.22 -29.16 -16.43
N GLU A 299 35.75 -28.28 -17.32
CA GLU A 299 35.61 -28.57 -18.75
C GLU A 299 36.95 -28.62 -19.50
N GLU A 300 37.96 -27.84 -19.08
CA GLU A 300 39.32 -27.91 -19.66
C GLU A 300 40.10 -29.17 -19.26
N THR A 301 39.67 -29.88 -18.21
CA THR A 301 40.32 -31.09 -17.69
C THR A 301 39.58 -32.40 -18.04
N ALA A 302 38.45 -32.32 -18.74
CA ALA A 302 37.63 -33.46 -19.16
C ALA A 302 37.86 -33.80 -20.65
#